data_AF-A0A515CWZ2-F1
#
_entry.id   AF-A0A515CWZ2-F1
#
_cell.length_a   1.000
_cell.length_b   1.000
_cell.length_c   1.000
_cell.angle_alpha   90.00
_cell.angle_beta   90.00
_cell.angle_gamma   90.00
#
_symmetry.space_group_name_H-M   'P 1'
#
loop_
_entity.id
_entity.type
_entity.pdbx_description
1 polymer ?
#
loop_
_entity_poly.entity_id
_entity_poly.type
_entity_poly.pdbx_seq_one_letter_code
_entity_poly.pdbx_strand_id
1 'polypeptide(L)'
;MSDKNEIPMEGLYVSTIPGGVRLVVVDVNVVDEEEDEEGDDAFFLVTVVREGDEDDMSAPSWEYDPEEWREVVERKKLKFVG
;
A
#
# COMPACT_ATOMS: atom_id res chain seq x y z
N MET A 1 -4.55 16.44 -12.21
CA MET A 1 -3.17 15.97 -11.99
C MET A 1 -3.36 14.70 -11.22
N SER A 2 -3.24 13.53 -11.86
CA SER A 2 -3.59 12.26 -11.24
C SER A 2 -2.67 12.01 -10.04
N ASP A 3 -3.27 11.90 -8.87
CA ASP A 3 -2.59 11.69 -7.59
C ASP A 3 -1.85 10.36 -7.67
N LYS A 4 -0.52 10.41 -7.72
CA LYS A 4 0.37 9.22 -7.63
C LYS A 4 0.28 8.49 -6.27
N ASN A 5 -0.70 8.83 -5.44
CA ASN A 5 -0.93 8.30 -4.10
C ASN A 5 -2.11 7.34 -4.02
N GLU A 6 -2.80 7.07 -5.13
CA GLU A 6 -4.00 6.21 -5.14
C GLU A 6 -3.65 4.72 -5.13
N ILE A 7 -2.53 4.32 -5.75
CA ILE A 7 -2.04 2.94 -5.74
C ILE A 7 -0.71 2.88 -4.98
N PRO A 8 -0.56 1.96 -4.00
CA PRO A 8 0.72 1.68 -3.35
C PRO A 8 1.78 1.30 -4.38
N MET A 9 3.00 1.79 -4.18
CA MET A 9 4.19 1.36 -4.91
C MET A 9 4.87 0.28 -4.10
N GLU A 10 5.43 -0.73 -4.76
CA GLU A 10 6.35 -1.65 -4.09
C GLU A 10 7.62 -0.91 -3.66
N GLY A 11 8.12 -1.25 -2.47
CA GLY A 11 9.31 -0.65 -1.87
C GLY A 11 9.07 -0.08 -0.47
N LEU A 12 10.02 0.71 0.00
CA LEU A 12 10.07 1.15 1.39
C LEU A 12 9.24 2.42 1.64
N TYR A 13 8.40 2.36 2.66
CA TYR A 13 7.65 3.47 3.24
C TYR A 13 8.15 3.78 4.64
N VAL A 14 8.64 4.99 4.84
CA VAL A 14 9.20 5.45 6.11
C VAL A 14 8.33 6.53 6.72
N SER A 15 7.90 6.32 7.97
CA SER A 15 7.25 7.37 8.74
C SER A 15 8.21 8.54 8.99
N THR A 16 7.73 9.74 8.72
CA THR A 16 8.45 11.00 9.04
C THR A 16 8.38 11.40 10.51
N ILE A 17 7.53 10.73 11.30
CA ILE A 17 7.47 10.93 12.75
C ILE A 17 8.62 10.17 13.43
N PRO A 18 9.35 10.78 14.40
CA PRO A 18 10.38 10.08 15.17
C PRO A 18 9.85 8.82 15.86
N GLY A 19 10.52 7.69 15.66
CA GLY A 19 10.09 6.39 16.20
C GLY A 19 8.85 5.79 15.51
N GLY A 20 8.42 6.36 14.38
CA GLY A 20 7.35 5.80 13.59
C GLY A 20 7.75 4.54 12.82
N VAL A 21 6.76 3.95 12.14
CA VAL A 21 6.94 2.65 11.48
C VAL A 21 7.69 2.77 10.15
N ARG A 22 8.40 1.70 9.81
CA ARG A 22 9.02 1.46 8.50
C ARG A 22 8.37 0.21 7.94
N LEU A 23 7.76 0.33 6.77
CA LEU A 23 6.96 -0.70 6.14
C LEU A 23 7.54 -0.94 4.75
N VAL A 24 7.77 -2.19 4.38
CA VAL A 24 8.15 -2.55 3.02
C VAL A 24 6.92 -3.15 2.37
N VAL A 25 6.48 -2.55 1.27
CA VAL A 25 5.44 -3.12 0.41
C VAL A 25 6.17 -4.04 -0.57
N VAL A 26 5.93 -5.34 -0.46
CA VAL A 26 6.64 -6.36 -1.25
C VAL A 26 5.85 -6.85 -2.46
N ASP A 27 4.54 -6.63 -2.46
CA ASP A 27 3.63 -7.02 -3.54
C ASP A 27 2.37 -6.15 -3.50
N VAL A 28 1.93 -5.68 -4.67
CA VAL A 28 0.68 -4.93 -4.85
C VAL A 28 -0.11 -5.55 -6.00
N ASN A 29 -1.19 -6.26 -5.67
CA ASN A 29 -2.08 -6.82 -6.66
C ASN A 29 -3.28 -5.88 -6.84
N VAL A 30 -3.35 -5.23 -8.00
CA VAL A 30 -4.50 -4.40 -8.39
C VAL A 30 -5.58 -5.34 -8.89
N VAL A 31 -6.69 -5.40 -8.17
CA VAL A 31 -7.87 -6.15 -8.60
C VAL A 31 -8.73 -5.17 -9.38
N ASP A 32 -8.42 -5.03 -10.66
CA ASP A 32 -9.30 -4.37 -11.61
C ASP A 32 -10.30 -5.43 -12.08
N GLU A 33 -11.59 -5.23 -11.79
CA GLU A 33 -12.62 -6.10 -12.36
C GLU A 33 -12.73 -5.75 -13.85
N GLU A 34 -11.92 -6.44 -14.67
CA GLU A 34 -12.03 -6.35 -16.11
C GLU A 34 -13.44 -6.76 -16.54
N GLU A 35 -14.19 -5.75 -16.98
CA GLU A 35 -15.36 -5.76 -17.86
C GLU A 35 -16.73 -6.13 -17.22
N ASP A 36 -17.57 -5.09 -17.11
CA ASP A 36 -19.06 -5.10 -17.23
C ASP A 36 -19.95 -4.85 -15.99
N GLU A 37 -19.45 -4.53 -14.79
CA GLU A 37 -20.31 -4.02 -13.70
C GLU A 37 -20.02 -2.55 -13.35
N GLU A 38 -20.92 -1.67 -13.81
CA GLU A 38 -20.99 -0.26 -13.46
C GLU A 38 -21.27 -0.12 -11.94
N GLY A 39 -20.23 -0.18 -11.10
CA GLY A 39 -20.43 0.10 -9.66
C GLY A 39 -19.38 -0.37 -8.66
N ASP A 40 -18.46 -1.27 -8.99
CA ASP A 40 -17.49 -1.75 -8.00
C ASP A 40 -16.20 -0.91 -7.98
N ASP A 41 -15.93 -0.32 -6.81
CA ASP A 41 -14.77 0.53 -6.58
C ASP A 41 -13.48 -0.33 -6.62
N ALA A 42 -12.50 0.10 -7.41
CA ALA A 42 -11.23 -0.62 -7.54
C ALA A 42 -10.52 -0.77 -6.19
N PHE A 43 -10.08 -1.99 -5.86
CA PHE A 43 -9.32 -2.30 -4.66
C PHE A 43 -7.99 -2.98 -4.99
N PHE A 44 -7.06 -2.93 -4.05
CA PHE A 44 -5.74 -3.55 -4.20
C PHE A 44 -5.35 -4.31 -2.94
N LEU A 45 -4.70 -5.47 -3.14
CA LEU A 45 -4.13 -6.29 -2.09
C LEU A 45 -2.67 -5.92 -1.90
N VAL A 46 -2.32 -5.44 -0.71
CA VAL A 46 -0.98 -4.96 -0.37
C VAL A 46 -0.34 -5.88 0.65
N THR A 47 0.76 -6.50 0.26
CA THR A 47 1.57 -7.31 1.17
C THR A 47 2.62 -6.43 1.83
N VAL A 48 2.59 -6.36 3.16
CA VAL A 48 3.45 -5.47 3.94
C VAL A 48 4.26 -6.23 4.97
N VAL A 49 5.56 -6.00 4.98
CA VAL A 49 6.51 -6.54 5.96
C VAL A 49 7.26 -5.44 6.70
N ARG A 50 7.92 -5.83 7.79
CA ARG A 50 8.87 -4.95 8.47
C ARG A 50 10.17 -4.90 7.70
N GLU A 51 10.85 -3.76 7.76
CA GLU A 51 12.21 -3.64 7.22
C GLU A 51 13.12 -4.69 7.88
N GLY A 52 13.77 -5.52 7.05
CA GLY A 52 14.60 -6.66 7.48
C GLY A 52 13.91 -8.03 7.37
N ASP A 53 12.60 -8.08 7.12
CA ASP A 53 11.82 -9.31 6.94
C ASP A 53 11.28 -9.42 5.48
N GLU A 54 12.02 -8.88 4.51
CA GLU A 54 11.60 -8.76 3.10
C GLU A 54 11.38 -10.12 2.42
N ASP A 55 12.08 -11.16 2.87
CA ASP A 55 11.95 -12.54 2.37
C ASP A 55 10.80 -13.33 3.02
N ASP A 56 10.00 -12.70 3.91
CA ASP A 56 8.90 -13.37 4.60
C ASP A 56 7.70 -13.58 3.67
N MET A 57 7.70 -14.71 2.97
CA MET A 57 6.59 -15.17 2.13
C MET A 57 5.31 -15.54 2.91
N SER A 58 5.33 -15.50 4.25
CA SER A 58 4.14 -15.71 5.09
C SER A 58 3.43 -14.41 5.49
N ALA A 59 3.94 -13.27 5.04
CA ALA A 59 3.39 -11.96 5.31
C ALA A 59 1.93 -11.86 4.84
N PRO A 60 1.01 -11.37 5.70
CA PRO A 60 -0.38 -11.20 5.31
C PRO A 60 -0.53 -10.02 4.33
N SER A 61 -1.34 -10.22 3.30
CA SER A 61 -1.83 -9.16 2.41
C SER A 61 -3.07 -8.50 3.01
N TRP A 62 -3.21 -7.20 2.79
CA TRP A 62 -4.35 -6.41 3.24
C TRP A 62 -5.04 -5.78 2.04
N GLU A 63 -6.36 -5.89 2.00
CA GLU A 63 -7.17 -5.17 1.02
C GLU A 63 -7.28 -3.70 1.42
N TYR A 64 -7.10 -2.83 0.43
CA TYR A 64 -7.25 -1.40 0.55
C TYR A 64 -7.90 -0.84 -0.70
N ASP A 65 -8.84 0.08 -0.53
CA ASP A 65 -9.22 1.00 -1.59
C ASP A 65 -8.24 2.21 -1.64
N PRO A 66 -8.27 3.02 -2.71
CA PRO A 66 -7.42 4.19 -2.84
C PRO A 66 -7.52 5.20 -1.67
N GLU A 67 -8.69 5.36 -1.07
CA GLU A 67 -8.91 6.28 0.03
C GLU A 67 -8.35 5.74 1.34
N GLU A 68 -8.55 4.45 1.62
CA GLU A 68 -7.99 3.78 2.79
C GLU A 68 -6.47 3.78 2.78
N TRP A 69 -5.85 3.49 1.64
CA TRP A 69 -4.39 3.56 1.53
C TRP A 69 -3.87 4.98 1.77
N ARG A 70 -4.52 5.97 1.17
CA ARG A 70 -4.20 7.39 1.40
C ARG A 70 -4.32 7.74 2.88
N GLU A 71 -5.37 7.28 3.57
CA GLU A 71 -5.52 7.50 5.01
C GLU A 71 -4.37 6.84 5.79
N VAL A 72 -3.98 5.61 5.46
CA VAL A 72 -2.85 4.92 6.11
C VAL A 72 -1.56 5.73 5.95
N VAL A 73 -1.26 6.19 4.73
CA VAL A 73 -0.07 7.01 4.43
C VAL A 73 -0.12 8.33 5.20
N GLU A 74 -1.26 9.02 5.22
CA GLU A 74 -1.41 10.30 5.90
C GLU A 74 -1.37 10.20 7.43
N ARG A 75 -2.06 9.20 7.99
CA ARG A 75 -2.16 8.96 9.43
C ARG A 75 -0.83 8.53 10.02
N LYS A 76 -0.11 7.65 9.32
CA LYS A 76 1.22 7.18 9.73
C LYS A 76 2.36 8.09 9.23
N LYS A 77 2.04 9.16 8.50
CA LYS A 77 2.99 10.12 7.89
C LYS A 77 4.10 9.42 7.11
N LEU A 78 3.72 8.42 6.32
CA LEU A 78 4.61 7.61 5.51
C LEU A 78 5.07 8.41 4.29
N LYS A 79 6.34 8.20 3.91
CA LYS A 79 6.89 8.63 2.63
C LYS A 79 7.53 7.45 1.94
N PHE A 80 7.22 7.29 0.66
CA PHE A 80 7.91 6.36 -0.20
C PHE A 80 9.37 6.82 -0.41
N VAL A 81 10.33 5.90 -0.26
CA VAL A 81 11.77 6.21 -0.39
C VAL A 81 12.49 5.34 -1.44
N GLY A 82 11.80 4.38 -2.06
CA GLY A 82 12.36 3.47 -3.06
C GLY A 82 12.33 2.01 -2.63
#